data_AF-W1J1I0-F1
#
_entry.id   AF-W1J1I0-F1
#
_cell.length_a   1.000
_cell.length_b   1.000
_cell.length_c   1.000
_cell.angle_alpha   90.00
_cell.angle_beta   90.00
_cell.angle_gamma   90.00
#
_symmetry.space_group_name_H-M   'P 1'
#
loop_
_entity.id
_entity.type
_entity.pdbx_description
1 polymer ?
#
loop_
_entity_poly.entity_id
_entity_poly.type
_entity_poly.pdbx_seq_one_letter_code
_entity_poly.pdbx_strand_id
1 'polypeptide(L)'
;MTNLLSIDGKIKLVNQLVNSMDKKPDNNTINNIKEKVLNFGINNYSGTATIDSSVFYTTLELQLEIGKKFTGNSWGIESWNKTIFYGELLTNDIDKLTTEGNYFSMVDTAGGVGILFSSASFEPLGTFAGVGKLMIGLASGHGEWY
;
A
#
# COMPACT_ATOMS: atom_id res chain seq x y z
N MET A 1 2.37 -21.54 15.32
CA MET A 1 2.06 -20.12 15.60
C MET A 1 0.68 -19.82 15.04
N THR A 2 -0.22 -19.18 15.80
CA THR A 2 -1.53 -18.76 15.27
C THR A 2 -1.32 -17.52 14.40
N ASN A 3 -1.70 -17.58 13.12
CA ASN A 3 -1.67 -16.41 12.25
C ASN A 3 -2.74 -15.41 12.71
N LEU A 4 -2.33 -14.30 13.32
CA LEU A 4 -3.25 -13.28 13.85
C LEU A 4 -3.98 -12.49 12.75
N LEU A 5 -3.53 -12.59 11.49
CA LEU A 5 -4.18 -11.96 10.35
C LEU A 5 -5.28 -12.84 9.72
N SER A 6 -5.35 -14.12 10.07
CA SER A 6 -6.48 -14.97 9.64
C SER A 6 -7.76 -14.60 10.39
N ILE A 7 -8.91 -14.93 9.81
CA ILE A 7 -10.23 -14.70 10.44
C ILE A 7 -10.28 -15.32 11.85
N ASP A 8 -9.80 -16.56 11.99
CA ASP A 8 -9.75 -17.25 13.29
C ASP A 8 -8.79 -16.56 14.28
N GLY A 9 -7.67 -16.04 13.79
CA GLY A 9 -6.72 -15.25 14.58
C GLY A 9 -7.33 -13.95 15.11
N LYS A 10 -8.04 -13.22 14.23
CA LYS A 10 -8.76 -11.98 14.56
C LYS A 10 -9.86 -12.22 15.59
N ILE A 11 -10.68 -13.27 15.42
CA ILE A 11 -11.72 -13.65 16.38
C ILE A 11 -11.12 -13.98 17.75
N LYS A 12 -9.99 -14.70 17.78
CA LYS A 12 -9.30 -15.04 19.02
C LYS A 12 -8.76 -13.80 19.72
N LEU A 13 -8.20 -12.85 18.97
CA LEU A 13 -7.66 -11.60 19.51
C LEU A 13 -8.77 -10.72 20.10
N VAL A 14 -9.91 -10.60 19.40
CA VAL A 14 -11.13 -9.94 19.92
C VAL A 14 -11.56 -10.55 21.26
N ASN A 15 -11.67 -11.89 21.32
CA ASN A 15 -12.14 -12.56 22.53
C ASN A 15 -11.19 -12.38 23.71
N GLN A 16 -9.87 -12.36 23.45
CA GLN A 16 -8.88 -12.05 24.48
C GLN A 16 -9.00 -10.61 24.99
N LEU A 17 -9.24 -9.65 24.09
CA LEU A 17 -9.46 -8.24 24.43
C LEU A 17 -10.71 -8.04 25.29
N VAL A 18 -11.82 -8.67 24.91
CA VAL A 18 -13.08 -8.61 25.68
C VAL A 18 -12.90 -9.21 27.08
N ASN A 19 -12.16 -10.32 27.18
CA ASN A 19 -11.90 -10.99 28.46
C ASN A 19 -10.93 -10.19 29.35
N SER A 20 -9.92 -9.52 28.79
CA SER A 20 -8.96 -8.72 29.56
C SER A 20 -9.52 -7.39 30.07
N MET A 21 -10.57 -6.88 29.42
CA MET A 21 -11.28 -5.67 29.86
C MET A 21 -12.36 -5.93 30.92
N ASP A 22 -12.42 -7.14 31.49
CA ASP A 22 -13.30 -7.51 32.61
C ASP A 22 -14.79 -7.22 32.36
N LYS A 23 -15.23 -7.20 31.08
CA LYS A 23 -16.59 -6.79 30.65
C LYS A 23 -16.99 -5.36 31.07
N LYS A 24 -16.03 -4.49 31.39
CA LYS A 24 -16.28 -3.08 31.77
C LYS A 24 -16.79 -2.18 30.64
N PRO A 25 -16.40 -2.34 29.35
CA PRO A 25 -16.94 -1.52 28.27
C PRO A 25 -18.38 -1.92 27.96
N ASP A 26 -19.21 -0.95 27.58
CA ASP A 26 -20.55 -1.21 27.07
C ASP A 26 -20.50 -1.99 25.73
N ASN A 27 -21.62 -2.63 25.37
CA ASN A 27 -21.71 -3.46 24.17
C ASN A 27 -21.43 -2.69 22.86
N ASN A 28 -21.66 -1.37 22.80
CA ASN A 28 -21.33 -0.58 21.60
C ASN A 28 -19.82 -0.44 21.44
N THR A 29 -19.10 -0.22 22.55
CA THR A 29 -17.63 -0.18 22.53
C THR A 29 -17.04 -1.52 22.08
N ILE A 30 -17.58 -2.65 22.55
CA ILE A 30 -17.16 -3.99 22.14
C ILE A 30 -17.45 -4.26 20.65
N ASN A 31 -18.62 -3.87 20.16
CA ASN A 31 -19.00 -4.05 18.76
C ASN A 31 -18.12 -3.20 17.82
N ASN A 32 -17.81 -1.96 18.20
CA ASN A 32 -16.89 -1.11 17.45
C ASN A 32 -15.47 -1.71 17.40
N ILE A 33 -14.97 -2.27 18.51
CA ILE A 33 -13.66 -2.95 18.53
C ILE A 33 -13.67 -4.19 17.64
N LYS A 34 -14.73 -5.00 17.72
CA LYS A 34 -14.92 -6.19 16.87
C LYS A 34 -14.88 -5.82 15.39
N GLU A 35 -15.67 -4.83 15.00
CA GLU A 35 -15.75 -4.37 13.62
C GLU A 35 -14.40 -3.87 13.12
N LYS A 36 -13.71 -3.04 13.93
CA LYS A 36 -12.35 -2.57 13.59
C LYS A 36 -11.36 -3.72 13.45
N VAL A 37 -11.34 -4.68 14.36
CA VAL A 37 -10.36 -5.80 14.32
C VAL A 37 -10.68 -6.78 13.18
N LEU A 38 -11.95 -7.03 12.88
CA LEU A 38 -12.35 -7.89 11.77
C LEU A 38 -11.98 -7.25 10.43
N ASN A 39 -12.23 -5.94 10.29
CA ASN A 39 -11.91 -5.16 9.10
C ASN A 39 -10.42 -4.77 9.03
N PHE A 40 -9.65 -4.98 10.10
CA PHE A 40 -8.20 -4.76 10.10
C PHE A 40 -7.50 -5.84 9.28
N GLY A 41 -7.31 -5.60 8.00
CA GLY A 41 -6.54 -6.46 7.10
C GLY A 41 -5.79 -5.60 6.10
N ILE A 42 -4.55 -5.99 5.80
CA ILE A 42 -3.86 -5.47 4.62
C ILE A 42 -4.29 -6.37 3.48
N ASN A 43 -5.02 -5.81 2.52
CA ASN A 43 -5.36 -6.48 1.28
C ASN A 43 -4.18 -6.33 0.32
N ASN A 44 -3.94 -7.35 -0.50
CA ASN A 44 -2.96 -7.33 -1.55
C ASN A 44 -3.63 -7.34 -2.93
N TYR A 45 -3.11 -6.52 -3.84
CA TYR A 45 -3.60 -6.39 -5.20
C TYR A 45 -2.43 -6.55 -6.17
N SER A 46 -2.41 -7.65 -6.92
CA SER A 46 -1.37 -7.90 -7.92
C SER A 46 -1.41 -6.85 -9.03
N GLY A 47 -0.23 -6.49 -9.54
CA GLY A 47 -0.12 -5.49 -10.59
C GLY A 47 1.30 -5.31 -11.14
N THR A 48 1.41 -4.42 -12.10
CA THR A 48 2.67 -4.06 -12.76
C THR A 48 2.94 -2.57 -12.64
N ALA A 49 4.16 -2.21 -12.23
CA ALA A 49 4.64 -0.84 -12.21
C ALA A 49 5.64 -0.63 -13.35
N THR A 50 5.33 0.28 -14.28
CA THR A 50 6.24 0.73 -15.33
C THR A 50 6.87 2.04 -14.90
N ILE A 51 8.20 2.07 -14.84
CA ILE A 51 8.99 3.25 -14.51
C ILE A 51 9.81 3.63 -15.73
N ASP A 52 9.72 4.90 -16.15
CA ASP A 52 10.46 5.46 -17.27
C ASP A 52 11.18 6.72 -16.80
N SER A 53 12.51 6.64 -16.70
CA SER A 53 13.33 7.71 -16.10
C SER A 53 14.34 8.30 -17.07
N SER A 54 14.41 9.63 -17.06
CA SER A 54 15.45 10.46 -17.67
C SER A 54 16.37 11.08 -16.60
N VAL A 55 16.78 10.26 -15.63
CA VAL A 55 17.63 10.60 -14.46
C VAL A 55 16.95 11.46 -13.42
N PHE A 56 16.54 12.68 -13.80
CA PHE A 56 15.94 13.65 -12.87
C PHE A 56 14.42 13.69 -12.94
N TYR A 57 13.86 13.20 -14.04
CA TYR A 57 12.43 13.15 -14.29
C TYR A 57 12.02 11.70 -14.55
N THR A 58 11.07 11.21 -13.77
CA THR A 58 10.57 9.83 -13.87
C THR A 58 9.05 9.84 -13.98
N THR A 59 8.51 9.06 -14.91
CA THR A 59 7.07 8.73 -14.98
C THR A 59 6.81 7.35 -14.40
N LEU A 60 5.74 7.23 -13.61
CA LEU A 60 5.26 5.99 -13.04
C LEU A 60 3.88 5.66 -13.61
N GLU A 61 3.70 4.44 -14.08
CA GLU A 61 2.39 3.85 -14.38
C GLU A 61 2.24 2.56 -13.57
N LEU A 62 1.25 2.48 -12.68
CA LEU A 62 0.90 1.25 -11.95
C LEU A 62 -0.45 0.74 -12.45
N GLN A 63 -0.50 -0.50 -12.93
CA GLN A 63 -1.73 -1.17 -13.36
C GLN A 63 -2.00 -2.35 -12.43
N LEU A 64 -3.15 -2.35 -11.76
CA LEU A 64 -3.61 -3.45 -10.92
C LEU A 64 -4.53 -4.39 -11.72
N GLU A 65 -4.53 -5.68 -11.36
CA GLU A 65 -5.40 -6.69 -11.96
C GLU A 65 -6.89 -6.44 -11.67
N ILE A 66 -7.20 -5.72 -10.60
CA ILE A 66 -8.57 -5.27 -10.27
C ILE A 66 -9.09 -4.13 -11.16
N GLY A 67 -8.35 -3.78 -12.23
CA GLY A 67 -8.74 -2.77 -13.21
C GLY A 67 -8.40 -1.33 -12.82
N LYS A 68 -7.85 -1.10 -11.63
CA LYS A 68 -7.38 0.21 -11.18
C LYS A 68 -6.01 0.56 -11.74
N LYS A 69 -5.81 1.83 -12.07
CA LYS A 69 -4.57 2.35 -12.65
C LYS A 69 -4.12 3.62 -11.92
N PHE A 70 -2.83 3.79 -11.70
CA PHE A 70 -2.23 5.06 -11.28
C PHE A 70 -1.26 5.56 -12.35
N THR A 71 -1.26 6.86 -12.62
CA THR A 71 -0.22 7.51 -13.42
C THR A 71 0.31 8.73 -12.70
N GLY A 72 1.63 8.85 -12.59
CA GLY A 72 2.26 9.97 -11.90
C GLY A 72 3.59 10.38 -12.51
N ASN A 73 3.99 11.60 -12.18
CA ASN A 73 5.28 12.17 -12.54
C ASN A 73 6.03 12.51 -11.26
N SER A 74 7.35 12.35 -11.30
CA SER A 74 8.21 12.54 -10.13
C SER A 74 9.54 13.16 -10.51
N TRP A 75 10.15 13.78 -9.51
CA TRP A 75 11.52 14.26 -9.57
C TRP A 75 12.37 13.49 -8.56
N GLY A 76 13.60 13.21 -8.93
CA GLY A 76 14.47 12.35 -8.14
C GLY A 76 15.84 12.16 -8.75
N ILE A 77 16.58 11.18 -8.25
CA ILE A 77 17.80 10.69 -8.87
C ILE A 77 17.57 9.22 -9.15
N GLU A 78 17.44 8.86 -10.42
CA GLU A 78 17.29 7.48 -10.84
C GLU A 78 18.20 7.14 -12.02
N SER A 79 18.31 5.84 -12.29
CA SER A 79 19.03 5.34 -13.46
C SER A 79 18.28 5.73 -14.75
N TRP A 80 19.01 6.18 -15.78
CA TRP A 80 18.40 6.43 -17.09
C TRP A 80 17.98 5.12 -17.76
N ASN A 81 16.72 4.73 -17.59
CA ASN A 81 16.17 3.51 -18.18
C ASN A 81 14.64 3.49 -18.13
N LYS A 82 14.06 2.55 -18.87
CA LYS A 82 12.67 2.12 -18.73
C LYS A 82 12.61 0.69 -18.24
N THR A 83 11.82 0.42 -17.21
CA THR A 83 11.67 -0.92 -16.64
C THR A 83 10.22 -1.21 -16.23
N ILE A 84 9.93 -2.49 -16.05
CA ILE A 84 8.65 -2.99 -15.54
C ILE A 84 8.94 -3.85 -14.32
N PHE A 85 8.21 -3.59 -13.25
CA PHE A 85 8.20 -4.37 -12.02
C PHE A 85 6.87 -5.12 -11.89
N TYR A 86 6.94 -6.36 -11.44
CA TYR A 86 5.77 -7.20 -11.15
C TYR A 86 5.68 -7.37 -9.64
N GLY A 87 4.50 -7.14 -9.06
CA GLY A 87 4.39 -7.07 -7.62
C GLY A 87 2.97 -6.97 -7.10
N GLU A 88 2.87 -6.53 -5.84
CA GLU A 88 1.62 -6.39 -5.13
C GLU A 88 1.52 -5.02 -4.47
N LEU A 89 0.34 -4.42 -4.56
CA LEU A 89 -0.06 -3.25 -3.79
C LEU A 89 -0.73 -3.70 -2.50
N LEU A 90 -0.17 -3.24 -1.38
CA LEU A 90 -0.65 -3.53 -0.03
C LEU A 90 -1.39 -2.29 0.50
N THR A 91 -2.66 -2.43 0.82
CA THR A 91 -3.46 -1.37 1.45
C THR A 91 -4.59 -1.95 2.30
N ASN A 92 -4.97 -1.23 3.36
CA ASN A 92 -6.15 -1.56 4.16
C ASN A 92 -7.45 -1.03 3.56
N ASP A 93 -7.38 -0.02 2.68
CA ASP A 93 -8.55 0.64 2.11
C ASP A 93 -8.24 1.12 0.67
N ILE A 94 -8.62 0.31 -0.31
CA ILE A 94 -8.35 0.58 -1.73
C ILE A 94 -9.15 1.78 -2.24
N ASP A 95 -10.34 2.03 -1.68
CA ASP A 95 -11.19 3.13 -2.09
C ASP A 95 -10.62 4.46 -1.59
N LYS A 96 -10.17 4.50 -0.31
CA LYS A 96 -9.46 5.67 0.22
C LYS A 96 -8.15 5.90 -0.54
N LEU A 97 -7.37 4.85 -0.80
CA LEU A 97 -6.13 4.96 -1.55
C LEU A 97 -6.35 5.54 -2.96
N THR A 98 -7.33 5.03 -3.70
CA THR A 98 -7.61 5.49 -5.07
C THR A 98 -8.28 6.87 -5.13
N THR A 99 -8.83 7.36 -4.01
CA THR A 99 -9.44 8.70 -3.93
C THR A 99 -8.44 9.76 -3.44
N GLU A 100 -7.61 9.42 -2.47
CA GLU A 100 -6.76 10.38 -1.74
C GLU A 100 -5.26 10.20 -2.01
N GLY A 101 -4.83 9.01 -2.47
CA GLY A 101 -3.43 8.59 -2.60
C GLY A 101 -2.70 9.15 -3.81
N ASN A 102 -2.69 10.47 -3.94
CA ASN A 102 -2.18 11.18 -5.12
C ASN A 102 -0.69 11.56 -5.02
N TYR A 103 -0.06 11.37 -3.85
CA TYR A 103 1.38 11.57 -3.67
C TYR A 103 2.07 10.23 -3.58
N PHE A 104 3.29 10.14 -4.11
CA PHE A 104 4.08 8.92 -4.00
C PHE A 104 5.56 9.19 -3.80
N SER A 105 6.24 8.24 -3.14
CA SER A 105 7.69 8.16 -3.07
C SER A 105 8.12 6.76 -3.45
N MET A 106 9.16 6.64 -4.25
CA MET A 106 9.70 5.36 -4.68
C MET A 106 11.18 5.20 -4.38
N VAL A 107 11.54 3.95 -4.12
CA VAL A 107 12.90 3.49 -3.90
C VAL A 107 13.14 2.30 -4.80
N ASP A 108 14.07 2.47 -5.75
CA ASP A 108 14.52 1.42 -6.63
C ASP A 108 15.86 0.86 -6.14
N THR A 109 15.96 -0.46 -6.16
CA THR A 109 17.16 -1.20 -5.82
C THR A 109 17.48 -2.22 -6.91
N ALA A 110 18.68 -2.78 -6.88
CA ALA A 110 19.09 -3.80 -7.83
C ALA A 110 18.16 -5.04 -7.88
N GLY A 111 17.36 -5.28 -6.84
CA GLY A 111 16.45 -6.43 -6.74
C GLY A 111 14.96 -6.10 -6.90
N GLY A 112 14.55 -4.84 -6.91
CA GLY A 112 13.14 -4.47 -6.91
C GLY A 112 12.85 -3.02 -6.56
N VAL A 113 11.56 -2.69 -6.50
CA VAL A 113 11.01 -1.36 -6.21
C VAL A 113 10.10 -1.41 -5.00
N GLY A 114 10.12 -0.35 -4.19
CA GLY A 114 9.07 -0.01 -3.25
C GLY A 114 8.47 1.35 -3.59
N ILE A 115 7.14 1.45 -3.67
CA ILE A 115 6.41 2.69 -3.95
C ILE A 115 5.41 2.91 -2.83
N LEU A 116 5.59 3.97 -2.03
CA LEU A 116 4.66 4.40 -1.00
C LEU A 116 3.71 5.44 -1.58
N PHE A 117 2.41 5.22 -1.45
CA PHE A 117 1.35 6.17 -1.78
C PHE A 117 0.85 6.86 -0.52
N SER A 118 0.58 8.16 -0.60
CA SER A 118 0.17 8.98 0.53
C SER A 118 -0.88 10.02 0.15
N SER A 119 -1.66 10.45 1.14
CA SER A 119 -2.60 11.55 1.01
C SER A 119 -1.88 12.91 0.90
N ALA A 120 -2.64 13.98 0.66
CA ALA A 120 -2.13 15.35 0.67
C ALA A 120 -1.58 15.81 2.04
N SER A 121 -1.99 15.16 3.14
CA SER A 121 -1.43 15.38 4.47
C SER A 121 -0.23 14.47 4.77
N PHE A 122 0.28 13.75 3.75
CA PHE A 122 1.35 12.75 3.86
C PHE A 122 0.99 11.57 4.78
N GLU A 123 -0.30 11.25 4.91
CA GLU A 123 -0.74 10.01 5.55
C GLU A 123 -0.46 8.83 4.60
N PRO A 124 0.23 7.76 5.02
CA PRO A 124 0.47 6.59 4.17
C PRO A 124 -0.83 5.81 3.94
N LEU A 125 -1.16 5.55 2.67
CA LEU A 125 -2.41 4.88 2.27
C LEU A 125 -2.19 3.51 1.62
N GLY A 126 -0.99 3.23 1.13
CA GLY A 126 -0.66 1.93 0.56
C GLY A 126 0.76 1.87 0.03
N THR A 127 1.28 0.65 -0.14
CA THR A 127 2.64 0.44 -0.63
C THR A 127 2.64 -0.63 -1.70
N PHE A 128 3.20 -0.33 -2.87
CA PHE A 128 3.51 -1.34 -3.88
C PHE A 128 4.93 -1.85 -3.67
N ALA A 129 5.12 -3.16 -3.70
CA ALA A 129 6.43 -3.79 -3.72
C ALA A 129 6.51 -4.74 -4.91
N GLY A 130 7.56 -4.61 -5.72
CA GLY A 130 7.71 -5.41 -6.94
C GLY A 130 9.15 -5.76 -7.27
N VAL A 131 9.31 -6.77 -8.11
CA VAL A 131 10.60 -7.25 -8.62
C VAL A 131 10.67 -7.03 -10.13
N GLY A 132 11.84 -6.70 -10.64
CA GLY A 132 12.01 -6.28 -12.03
C GLY A 132 13.47 -6.26 -12.46
N LYS A 133 13.75 -5.61 -13.60
CA LYS A 133 15.13 -5.37 -14.03
C LYS A 133 15.79 -4.31 -13.16
N LEU A 134 17.13 -4.33 -13.15
CA LEU A 134 17.95 -3.41 -12.38
C LEU A 134 17.63 -1.95 -12.71
N MET A 135 17.20 -1.24 -11.68
CA MET A 135 17.04 0.21 -11.63
C MET A 135 17.43 0.60 -10.21
N ILE A 136 18.16 1.70 -10.06
CA ILE A 136 18.56 2.20 -8.75
C ILE A 136 18.24 3.68 -8.71
N GLY A 137 17.59 4.12 -7.64
CA GLY A 137 17.13 5.48 -7.55
C GLY A 137 16.18 5.76 -6.40
N LEU A 138 15.91 7.04 -6.23
CA LEU A 138 14.94 7.60 -5.31
C LEU A 138 14.22 8.73 -6.02
N ALA A 139 12.89 8.70 -6.01
CA ALA A 139 12.08 9.77 -6.58
C ALA A 139 10.78 9.96 -5.81
N SER A 140 10.25 11.17 -5.83
CA SER A 140 8.96 11.50 -5.22
C SER A 140 8.17 12.39 -6.16
N GLY A 141 6.86 12.25 -6.13
CA GLY A 141 6.00 12.89 -7.11
C GLY A 141 4.52 12.88 -6.75
N HIS A 142 3.73 13.23 -7.75
CA HIS A 142 2.27 13.21 -7.67
C HIS A 142 1.67 12.56 -8.91
N GLY A 143 0.43 12.10 -8.79
CA GLY A 143 -0.30 11.46 -9.87
C GLY A 143 -1.78 11.34 -9.57
N GLU A 144 -2.46 10.54 -10.37
CA GLU A 144 -3.89 10.33 -10.32
C GLU A 144 -4.22 8.85 -10.50
N TRP A 145 -5.28 8.40 -9.83
CA TRP A 145 -5.86 7.08 -9.99
C TRP A 145 -7.06 7.10 -10.95
N TYR A 146 -7.27 5.98 -11.65
CA TYR A 146 -8.39 5.71 -12.56
C TYR A 146 -9.00 4.34 -12.22
#